data_AF-X0W0C3-F1
#
_entry.id   AF-X0W0C3-F1
#
_cell.length_a   1.000
_cell.length_b   1.000
_cell.length_c   1.000
_cell.angle_alpha   90.00
_cell.angle_beta   90.00
_cell.angle_gamma   90.00
#
_symmetry.space_group_name_H-M   'P 1'
#
loop_
_entity.id
_entity.type
_entity.pdbx_description
1 polymer ?
#
loop_
_entity_poly.entity_id
_entity_poly.type
_entity_poly.pdbx_seq_one_letter_code
_entity_poly.pdbx_strand_id
1 'polypeptide(L)'
;GVRWFRGSRDAPWLDLLSALRLPAAGVAVCTVLLFIVLPRAEALSGSVGPGITQVTGFSENVSLHEVGQLRESDAIVLRVQFLAEDQADWPHVAPPHLLMRGLSFPLYHDGQWFGYDMAMRQALANGYGEVTPPFTEFTERTVYWMQGVDARQHLIRQKVFVESRPSRRLFALYRPLQVEGPISSDCVIAHLSDHVTYRKGLRQGDSYEVVSVVPQFTAEQLERAGTPQAAGPWSFFWYVPAQIGDILQEAASD
;
A
#
# COMPACT_ATOMS: atom_id res chain seq x y z
N GLY A 1 67.97 25.13 -47.05
CA GLY A 1 68.09 25.48 -45.61
C GLY A 1 66.73 25.40 -44.98
N VAL A 2 66.53 24.47 -44.04
CA VAL A 2 65.25 24.20 -43.37
C VAL A 2 65.11 25.17 -42.19
N ARG A 3 64.10 26.06 -42.24
CA ARG A 3 63.75 26.96 -41.12
C ARG A 3 62.90 26.17 -40.12
N TRP A 4 63.50 25.83 -38.99
CA TRP A 4 62.77 25.32 -37.83
C TRP A 4 61.87 26.42 -37.27
N PHE A 5 60.57 26.20 -37.27
CA PHE A 5 59.60 27.04 -36.56
C PHE A 5 59.87 26.91 -35.06
N ARG A 6 60.39 27.97 -34.46
CA ARG A 6 60.57 28.11 -33.01
C ARG A 6 59.20 28.41 -32.42
N GLY A 7 58.40 27.37 -32.20
CA GLY A 7 57.10 27.48 -31.53
C GLY A 7 57.31 28.04 -30.12
N SER A 8 56.69 29.18 -29.84
CA SER A 8 56.71 29.75 -28.48
C SER A 8 55.97 28.79 -27.55
N ARG A 9 56.62 28.42 -26.45
CA ARG A 9 56.05 27.58 -25.38
C ARG A 9 55.21 28.42 -24.42
N ASP A 10 54.47 29.38 -24.96
CA ASP A 10 53.55 30.17 -24.15
C ASP A 10 52.33 29.29 -23.97
N ALA A 11 52.30 28.53 -22.88
CA ALA A 11 51.30 27.52 -22.53
C ALA A 11 49.90 28.17 -22.44
N PRO A 12 49.13 28.23 -23.54
CA PRO A 12 47.88 28.99 -23.59
C PRO A 12 46.75 28.25 -22.84
N TRP A 13 47.02 27.02 -22.44
CA TRP A 13 46.11 26.18 -21.67
C TRP A 13 45.98 26.65 -20.22
N LEU A 14 46.98 27.33 -19.65
CA LEU A 14 46.88 27.88 -18.29
C LEU A 14 45.89 29.04 -18.20
N ASP A 15 45.82 29.88 -19.24
CA ASP A 15 44.85 30.97 -19.35
C ASP A 15 43.44 30.45 -19.65
N LEU A 16 43.34 29.35 -20.40
CA LEU A 16 42.08 28.62 -20.59
C LEU A 16 41.57 28.01 -19.27
N LEU A 17 42.45 27.43 -18.46
CA LEU A 17 42.08 26.85 -17.16
C LEU A 17 41.68 27.92 -16.14
N SER A 18 42.27 29.11 -16.19
CA SER A 18 41.88 30.21 -15.30
C SER A 18 40.55 30.83 -15.73
N ALA A 19 40.32 30.96 -17.05
CA ALA A 19 39.05 31.44 -17.61
C ALA A 19 37.85 30.53 -17.28
N LEU A 20 38.07 29.22 -17.09
CA LEU A 20 37.02 28.26 -16.73
C LEU A 20 36.60 28.29 -15.25
N ARG A 21 37.37 28.93 -14.36
CA ARG A 21 37.07 28.91 -12.91
C ARG A 21 35.86 29.75 -12.54
N LEU A 22 35.71 30.92 -13.17
CA LEU A 22 34.59 31.83 -12.92
C LEU A 22 33.22 31.23 -13.30
N PRO A 23 33.03 30.65 -14.51
CA PRO A 23 31.75 30.02 -14.85
C PRO A 23 31.49 28.77 -13.99
N ALA A 24 32.51 27.96 -13.69
CA ALA A 24 32.35 26.79 -12.82
C ALA A 24 31.92 27.18 -11.40
N ALA A 25 32.50 28.22 -10.83
CA ALA A 25 32.09 28.76 -9.54
C ALA A 25 30.66 29.32 -9.59
N GLY A 26 30.29 29.99 -10.68
CA GLY A 26 28.92 30.47 -10.91
C GLY A 26 27.90 29.35 -10.94
N VAL A 27 28.16 28.28 -11.71
CA VAL A 27 27.31 27.09 -11.76
C VAL A 27 27.22 26.41 -10.40
N ALA A 28 28.33 26.27 -9.67
CA ALA A 28 28.33 25.68 -8.34
C ALA A 28 27.48 26.51 -7.36
N VAL A 29 27.60 27.84 -7.35
CA VAL A 29 26.80 28.72 -6.49
C VAL A 29 25.32 28.67 -6.87
N CYS A 30 24.98 28.70 -8.16
CA CYS A 30 23.61 28.52 -8.63
C CYS A 30 23.04 27.16 -8.24
N THR A 31 23.84 26.09 -8.31
CA THR A 31 23.41 24.74 -7.92
C THR A 31 23.16 24.70 -6.41
N VAL A 32 24.08 25.20 -5.59
CA VAL A 32 23.88 25.28 -4.13
C VAL A 32 22.65 26.11 -3.79
N LEU A 33 22.44 27.26 -4.45
CA LEU A 33 21.23 28.06 -4.27
C LEU A 33 19.98 27.31 -4.70
N LEU A 34 19.97 26.62 -5.84
CA LEU A 34 18.80 25.84 -6.26
C LEU A 34 18.49 24.72 -5.26
N PHE A 35 19.49 23.98 -4.77
CA PHE A 35 19.25 22.90 -3.81
C PHE A 35 18.89 23.39 -2.40
N ILE A 36 19.35 24.59 -1.99
CA ILE A 36 19.02 25.17 -0.68
C ILE A 36 17.71 25.99 -0.73
N VAL A 37 17.44 26.69 -1.83
CA VAL A 37 16.28 27.60 -2.02
C VAL A 37 15.10 26.90 -2.70
N LEU A 38 15.29 25.78 -3.39
CA LEU A 38 14.24 24.80 -3.66
C LEU A 38 14.27 23.65 -2.63
N PRO A 39 14.10 23.87 -1.31
CA PRO A 39 13.75 22.79 -0.44
C PRO A 39 12.30 22.43 -0.77
N ARG A 40 12.12 21.46 -1.67
CA ARG A 40 10.89 20.66 -1.79
C ARG A 40 9.58 21.47 -1.89
N ALA A 41 9.40 22.27 -2.94
CA ALA A 41 8.07 22.77 -3.29
C ALA A 41 7.06 21.61 -3.55
N GLU A 42 7.56 20.44 -3.91
CA GLU A 42 6.78 19.20 -4.01
C GLU A 42 6.37 18.61 -2.64
N ALA A 43 7.10 18.90 -1.55
CA ALA A 43 6.69 18.51 -0.20
C ALA A 43 5.70 19.51 0.44
N LEU A 44 5.54 20.70 -0.15
CA LEU A 44 4.65 21.76 0.35
C LEU A 44 3.33 21.87 -0.42
N SER A 45 3.23 21.25 -1.60
CA SER A 45 1.96 21.17 -2.35
C SER A 45 1.11 19.96 -1.96
N GLY A 46 1.65 19.03 -1.17
CA GLY A 46 0.85 18.08 -0.42
C GLY A 46 0.18 18.82 0.73
N SER A 47 -1.15 18.90 0.72
CA SER A 47 -1.98 19.57 1.73
C SER A 47 -1.47 19.30 3.16
N VAL A 48 -0.80 20.27 3.76
CA VAL A 48 -0.43 20.26 5.19
C VAL A 48 -1.70 20.54 5.98
N GLY A 49 -2.48 19.49 6.24
CA GLY A 49 -3.35 19.44 7.40
C GLY A 49 -2.51 19.38 8.68
N PRO A 50 -2.99 19.91 9.81
CA PRO A 50 -2.22 19.91 11.05
C PRO A 50 -2.14 18.47 11.60
N GLY A 51 -0.96 17.85 11.50
CA GLY A 51 -0.60 16.67 12.28
C GLY A 51 -0.04 15.48 11.50
N ILE A 52 1.17 15.60 10.94
CA ILE A 52 1.94 14.42 10.50
C ILE A 52 3.08 14.18 11.50
N THR A 53 2.72 13.54 12.60
CA THR A 53 3.63 12.77 13.46
C THR A 53 3.24 11.29 13.43
N GLN A 54 2.84 10.75 12.27
CA GLN A 54 2.38 9.37 12.11
C GLN A 54 3.21 8.54 11.13
N VAL A 55 4.40 8.08 11.56
CA VAL A 55 5.23 7.13 10.78
C VAL A 55 5.08 5.68 11.28
N THR A 56 4.25 5.41 12.29
CA THR A 56 4.00 4.03 12.76
C THR A 56 2.51 3.78 13.04
N GLY A 57 1.74 3.59 11.97
CA GLY A 57 0.32 3.21 12.06
C GLY A 57 -0.37 3.30 10.70
N PHE A 58 -1.36 2.44 10.48
CA PHE A 58 -2.13 2.43 9.23
C PHE A 58 -3.12 3.60 9.23
N SER A 59 -2.91 4.55 8.32
CA SER A 59 -3.80 5.69 8.06
C SER A 59 -5.02 5.28 7.24
N GLU A 60 -6.06 6.11 7.26
CA GLU A 60 -7.28 5.91 6.43
C GLU A 60 -7.05 6.20 4.94
N ASN A 61 -5.93 6.85 4.61
CA ASN A 61 -5.45 7.10 3.26
C ASN A 61 -3.99 6.70 3.16
N VAL A 62 -3.56 6.17 2.03
CA VAL A 62 -2.16 5.80 1.81
C VAL A 62 -1.64 6.54 0.58
N SER A 63 -0.58 7.32 0.79
CA SER A 63 0.23 7.87 -0.31
C SER A 63 1.38 6.92 -0.64
N LEU A 64 1.81 6.92 -1.91
CA LEU A 64 2.92 6.07 -2.36
C LEU A 64 4.22 6.32 -1.55
N HIS A 65 4.42 7.55 -1.09
CA HIS A 65 5.59 7.96 -0.32
C HIS A 65 5.62 7.35 1.10
N GLU A 66 4.46 7.20 1.75
CA GLU A 66 4.35 6.65 3.10
C GLU A 66 4.68 5.15 3.15
N VAL A 67 4.37 4.40 2.08
CA VAL A 67 4.68 2.97 1.98
C VAL A 67 6.19 2.72 2.07
N GLY A 68 6.99 3.61 1.48
CA GLY A 68 8.46 3.53 1.56
C GLY A 68 8.97 3.66 3.00
N GLN A 69 8.45 4.64 3.75
CA GLN A 69 8.85 4.87 5.14
C GLN A 69 8.45 3.72 6.06
N LEU A 70 7.29 3.08 5.81
CA LEU A 70 6.85 1.91 6.56
C LEU A 70 7.76 0.69 6.32
N ARG A 71 8.26 0.51 5.10
CA ARG A 71 9.18 -0.58 4.74
C ARG A 71 10.55 -0.45 5.41
N GLU A 72 11.00 0.77 5.66
CA GLU A 72 12.27 1.07 6.33
C GLU A 72 12.20 0.94 7.87
N SER A 73 11.02 0.70 8.43
CA SER A 73 10.81 0.63 9.88
C SER A 73 10.80 -0.80 10.41
N ASP A 74 11.68 -1.10 11.37
CA ASP A 74 11.68 -2.38 12.12
C ASP A 74 10.75 -2.37 13.34
N ALA A 75 9.86 -1.38 13.45
CA ALA A 75 8.95 -1.26 14.59
C ALA A 75 7.93 -2.42 14.59
N ILE A 76 7.89 -3.18 15.69
CA ILE A 76 6.89 -4.23 15.87
C ILE A 76 5.51 -3.57 16.05
N VAL A 77 4.59 -3.86 15.13
CA VAL A 77 3.22 -3.31 15.18
C VAL A 77 2.20 -4.24 15.84
N LEU A 78 2.43 -5.55 15.73
CA LEU A 78 1.54 -6.58 16.24
C LEU A 78 2.28 -7.89 16.50
N ARG A 79 1.73 -8.69 17.41
CA ARG A 79 2.10 -10.11 17.59
C ARG A 79 0.84 -10.96 17.42
N VAL A 80 0.96 -12.09 16.75
CA VAL A 80 -0.17 -12.99 16.48
C VAL A 80 0.15 -14.36 17.07
N GLN A 81 -0.80 -14.90 17.82
CA GLN A 81 -0.78 -16.26 18.32
C GLN A 81 -1.93 -17.03 17.65
N PHE A 82 -1.62 -18.09 16.92
CA PHE A 82 -2.64 -18.99 16.38
C PHE A 82 -3.10 -19.95 17.48
N LEU A 83 -4.39 -19.98 17.74
CA LEU A 83 -4.98 -20.81 18.76
C LEU A 83 -5.44 -22.11 18.09
N ALA A 84 -4.87 -23.23 18.55
CA ALA A 84 -5.34 -24.54 18.16
C ALA A 84 -6.64 -24.83 18.91
N GLU A 85 -7.72 -25.04 18.17
CA GLU A 85 -8.90 -25.68 18.75
C GLU A 85 -8.67 -27.18 18.76
N ASP A 86 -9.19 -27.88 19.77
CA ASP A 86 -8.95 -29.29 20.15
C ASP A 86 -9.42 -30.33 19.08
N GLN A 87 -9.58 -29.90 17.82
CA GLN A 87 -9.85 -30.75 16.67
C GLN A 87 -8.54 -31.25 16.08
N ALA A 88 -8.34 -32.56 16.11
CA ALA A 88 -7.18 -33.28 15.55
C ALA A 88 -6.88 -32.97 14.07
N ASP A 89 -7.82 -32.34 13.35
CA ASP A 89 -7.71 -31.96 11.94
C ASP A 89 -7.41 -30.47 11.71
N TRP A 90 -7.23 -29.67 12.76
CA TRP A 90 -6.86 -28.27 12.60
C TRP A 90 -5.35 -28.16 12.36
N PRO A 91 -4.90 -27.67 11.19
CA PRO A 91 -3.47 -27.46 11.01
C PRO A 91 -3.03 -26.37 12.01
N HIS A 92 -2.25 -26.79 13.02
CA HIS A 92 -1.49 -25.92 13.93
C HIS A 92 -0.46 -25.03 13.23
N VAL A 93 -0.46 -25.02 11.90
CA VAL A 93 0.56 -24.42 11.06
C VAL A 93 0.07 -23.03 10.70
N ALA A 94 0.76 -22.02 11.23
CA ALA A 94 0.65 -20.66 10.71
C ALA A 94 0.68 -20.73 9.17
N PRO A 95 -0.22 -20.03 8.46
CA PRO A 95 -0.22 -20.07 7.00
C PRO A 95 1.18 -19.77 6.46
N PRO A 96 1.65 -20.50 5.43
CA PRO A 96 3.00 -20.30 4.88
C PRO A 96 3.23 -18.86 4.41
N HIS A 97 2.14 -18.18 4.02
CA HIS A 97 2.12 -16.76 3.73
C HIS A 97 1.09 -16.08 4.63
N LEU A 98 1.57 -15.33 5.62
CA LEU A 98 0.72 -14.60 6.55
C LEU A 98 0.30 -13.25 5.95
N LEU A 99 -0.90 -13.20 5.38
CA LEU A 99 -1.49 -11.95 4.91
C LEU A 99 -2.48 -11.44 5.95
N MET A 100 -2.03 -10.48 6.77
CA MET A 100 -2.88 -9.78 7.73
C MET A 100 -3.57 -8.60 7.03
N ARG A 101 -4.88 -8.65 6.94
CA ARG A 101 -5.72 -7.58 6.39
C ARG A 101 -6.10 -6.60 7.51
N GLY A 102 -5.81 -5.32 7.30
CA GLY A 102 -6.27 -4.22 8.16
C GLY A 102 -7.30 -3.33 7.48
N LEU A 103 -6.95 -2.78 6.32
CA LEU A 103 -7.79 -1.90 5.51
C LEU A 103 -7.68 -2.25 4.03
N SER A 104 -8.70 -1.90 3.26
CA SER A 104 -8.74 -1.99 1.80
C SER A 104 -9.00 -0.60 1.23
N PHE A 105 -8.23 -0.22 0.21
CA PHE A 105 -8.32 1.08 -0.43
C PHE A 105 -8.76 0.92 -1.88
N PRO A 106 -10.08 0.88 -2.15
CA PRO A 106 -10.59 0.61 -3.50
C PRO A 106 -10.48 1.80 -4.45
N LEU A 107 -10.32 3.03 -3.93
CA LEU A 107 -10.36 4.24 -4.74
C LEU A 107 -8.98 4.87 -4.84
N TYR A 108 -8.53 5.12 -6.07
CA TYR A 108 -7.32 5.90 -6.34
C TYR A 108 -7.68 7.23 -6.98
N HIS A 109 -7.18 8.32 -6.42
CA HIS A 109 -7.37 9.67 -6.96
C HIS A 109 -6.19 10.57 -6.56
N ASP A 110 -5.69 11.38 -7.49
CA ASP A 110 -4.64 12.37 -7.27
C ASP A 110 -3.42 11.86 -6.48
N GLY A 111 -2.91 10.67 -6.85
CA GLY A 111 -1.72 10.11 -6.19
C GLY A 111 -1.97 9.41 -4.86
N GLN A 112 -3.23 9.31 -4.42
CA GLN A 112 -3.62 8.78 -3.12
C GLN A 112 -4.64 7.65 -3.23
N TRP A 113 -4.53 6.69 -2.32
CA TRP A 113 -5.48 5.60 -2.15
C TRP A 113 -6.40 5.87 -0.97
N PHE A 114 -7.70 5.70 -1.16
CA PHE A 114 -8.76 6.01 -0.21
C PHE A 114 -9.55 4.76 0.18
N GLY A 115 -9.89 4.65 1.46
CA GLY A 115 -10.76 3.59 1.97
C GLY A 115 -12.22 3.74 1.53
N TYR A 116 -13.00 2.66 1.66
CA TYR A 116 -14.42 2.61 1.31
C TYR A 116 -15.27 3.72 1.95
N ASP A 117 -15.01 4.04 3.22
CA ASP A 117 -15.79 5.04 3.96
C ASP A 117 -15.69 6.43 3.30
N MET A 118 -14.49 6.81 2.85
CA MET A 118 -14.28 8.09 2.17
C MET A 118 -14.82 8.04 0.74
N ALA A 119 -14.55 6.94 0.02
CA ALA A 119 -15.02 6.75 -1.34
C ALA A 119 -16.55 6.86 -1.43
N MET A 120 -17.26 6.24 -0.48
CA MET A 120 -18.71 6.32 -0.36
C MET A 120 -19.19 7.75 -0.07
N ARG A 121 -18.54 8.46 0.88
CA ARG A 121 -18.90 9.85 1.20
C ARG A 121 -18.69 10.78 0.01
N GLN A 122 -17.60 10.62 -0.73
CA GLN A 122 -17.30 11.44 -1.91
C GLN A 122 -18.29 11.15 -3.04
N ALA A 123 -18.65 9.88 -3.28
CA ALA A 123 -19.68 9.51 -4.24
C ALA A 123 -21.04 10.15 -3.89
N LEU A 124 -21.45 10.11 -2.62
CA LEU A 124 -22.68 10.74 -2.13
C LEU A 124 -22.63 12.28 -2.24
N ALA A 125 -21.50 12.90 -1.89
CA ALA A 125 -21.34 14.35 -1.93
C ALA A 125 -21.39 14.93 -3.36
N ASN A 126 -20.92 14.17 -4.35
CA ASN A 126 -20.91 14.57 -5.75
C ASN A 126 -22.28 14.45 -6.45
N GLY A 127 -23.35 14.14 -5.72
CA GLY A 127 -24.71 14.14 -6.28
C GLY A 127 -24.96 12.99 -7.26
N TYR A 128 -24.16 11.93 -7.24
CA TYR A 128 -24.46 10.69 -7.95
C TYR A 128 -25.67 10.02 -7.25
N GLY A 129 -26.88 10.46 -7.61
CA GLY A 129 -28.17 9.99 -7.07
C GLY A 129 -28.48 8.53 -7.38
N GLU A 130 -27.71 7.95 -8.28
CA GLU A 130 -27.56 6.52 -8.49
C GLU A 130 -26.04 6.34 -8.55
N VAL A 131 -25.43 5.92 -7.45
CA VAL A 131 -24.06 5.42 -7.52
C VAL A 131 -24.18 4.22 -8.44
N THR A 132 -23.92 4.36 -9.75
CA THR A 132 -23.78 3.19 -10.63
C THR A 132 -22.46 2.58 -10.23
N PRO A 133 -22.45 1.56 -9.39
CA PRO A 133 -21.32 1.40 -8.53
C PRO A 133 -20.26 0.57 -9.26
N PRO A 134 -19.05 1.09 -9.51
CA PRO A 134 -17.89 0.20 -9.53
C PRO A 134 -17.74 -0.53 -8.17
N PHE A 135 -18.48 -0.07 -7.14
CA PHE A 135 -18.60 -0.69 -5.83
C PHE A 135 -19.46 -1.98 -5.80
N THR A 136 -20.41 -2.24 -6.71
CA THR A 136 -21.37 -3.35 -6.56
C THR A 136 -20.75 -4.69 -6.93
N GLU A 137 -19.84 -4.73 -7.91
CA GLU A 137 -19.16 -5.99 -8.25
C GLU A 137 -18.18 -6.43 -7.17
N PHE A 138 -17.61 -5.52 -6.37
CA PHE A 138 -16.88 -5.87 -5.14
C PHE A 138 -17.81 -6.25 -3.98
N THR A 139 -19.05 -5.76 -4.02
CA THR A 139 -20.07 -5.96 -2.97
C THR A 139 -20.78 -7.28 -3.13
N GLU A 140 -21.02 -7.71 -4.36
CA GLU A 140 -21.44 -9.06 -4.62
C GLU A 140 -20.27 -9.96 -4.21
N ARG A 141 -20.47 -10.74 -3.14
CA ARG A 141 -19.53 -11.74 -2.61
C ARG A 141 -19.06 -12.78 -3.64
N THR A 142 -19.43 -12.62 -4.89
CA THR A 142 -18.92 -13.22 -6.12
C THR A 142 -17.51 -12.76 -6.52
N VAL A 143 -16.90 -11.80 -5.81
CA VAL A 143 -15.48 -11.40 -5.96
C VAL A 143 -14.58 -12.63 -6.05
N TYR A 144 -14.25 -12.97 -7.29
CA TYR A 144 -13.32 -14.01 -7.71
C TYR A 144 -13.31 -15.25 -6.80
N TRP A 145 -14.48 -15.87 -6.58
CA TRP A 145 -14.40 -17.31 -6.44
C TRP A 145 -13.77 -17.77 -7.74
N MET A 146 -12.56 -18.32 -7.66
CA MET A 146 -11.96 -19.05 -8.76
C MET A 146 -13.02 -20.05 -9.23
N GLN A 147 -13.74 -19.69 -10.29
CA GLN A 147 -14.99 -20.36 -10.62
C GLN A 147 -14.64 -21.81 -10.96
N GLY A 148 -15.27 -22.76 -10.26
CA GLY A 148 -14.98 -24.18 -10.43
C GLY A 148 -13.76 -24.70 -9.65
N VAL A 149 -13.16 -23.91 -8.76
CA VAL A 149 -12.13 -24.40 -7.82
C VAL A 149 -12.76 -24.60 -6.45
N ASP A 150 -12.92 -25.87 -6.07
CA ASP A 150 -13.28 -26.23 -4.70
C ASP A 150 -12.07 -26.02 -3.80
N ALA A 151 -12.10 -24.94 -3.02
CA ALA A 151 -11.03 -24.57 -2.12
C ALA A 151 -11.38 -24.96 -0.70
N ARG A 152 -10.47 -25.67 -0.04
CA ARG A 152 -10.64 -26.00 1.37
C ARG A 152 -10.61 -24.71 2.17
N GLN A 153 -11.71 -24.45 2.88
CA GLN A 153 -11.83 -23.34 3.79
C GLN A 153 -11.36 -23.78 5.17
N HIS A 154 -10.34 -23.11 5.68
CA HIS A 154 -9.88 -23.32 7.04
C HIS A 154 -10.36 -22.17 7.90
N LEU A 155 -11.08 -22.50 8.97
CA LEU A 155 -11.26 -21.55 10.05
C LEU A 155 -9.92 -21.41 10.77
N ILE A 156 -9.55 -20.21 11.17
CA ILE A 156 -8.34 -19.97 11.96
C ILE A 156 -8.71 -19.02 13.08
N ARG A 157 -8.62 -19.50 14.31
CA ARG A 157 -8.72 -18.65 15.51
C ARG A 157 -7.33 -18.10 15.81
N GLN A 158 -7.25 -16.79 15.98
CA GLN A 158 -6.01 -16.11 16.31
C GLN A 158 -6.22 -15.06 17.38
N LYS A 159 -5.22 -14.91 18.24
CA LYS A 159 -5.12 -13.87 19.25
C LYS A 159 -4.08 -12.85 18.82
N VAL A 160 -4.50 -11.60 18.65
CA VAL A 160 -3.66 -10.50 18.18
C VAL A 160 -3.36 -9.58 19.35
N PHE A 161 -2.08 -9.27 19.56
CA PHE A 161 -1.59 -8.31 20.54
C PHE A 161 -1.09 -7.06 19.81
N VAL A 162 -1.58 -5.90 20.22
CA VAL A 162 -1.26 -4.62 19.56
C VAL A 162 -0.05 -4.00 20.24
N GLU A 163 1.02 -3.78 19.46
CA GLU A 163 2.26 -3.16 19.94
C GLU A 163 2.40 -1.72 19.40
N SER A 164 1.66 -1.38 18.34
CA SER A 164 1.67 -0.07 17.72
C SER A 164 0.76 0.95 18.41
N ARG A 165 0.72 2.14 17.82
CA ARG A 165 -0.17 3.24 18.18
C ARG A 165 -1.65 2.86 18.11
N PRO A 166 -2.51 3.66 18.78
CA PRO A 166 -3.94 3.44 18.75
C PRO A 166 -4.51 3.38 17.33
N SER A 167 -5.34 2.37 17.08
CA SER A 167 -6.01 2.17 15.79
C SER A 167 -7.44 1.73 16.02
N ARG A 168 -8.39 2.23 15.21
CA ARG A 168 -9.77 1.71 15.21
C ARG A 168 -9.93 0.47 14.32
N ARG A 169 -8.90 0.08 13.59
CA ARG A 169 -8.94 -1.03 12.64
C ARG A 169 -8.22 -2.22 13.24
N LEU A 170 -8.89 -3.36 13.21
CA LEU A 170 -8.36 -4.63 13.66
C LEU A 170 -7.70 -5.33 12.48
N PHE A 171 -6.57 -5.98 12.76
CA PHE A 171 -5.83 -6.79 11.81
C PHE A 171 -6.27 -8.23 12.00
N ALA A 172 -6.72 -8.84 10.91
CA ALA A 172 -7.10 -10.24 10.92
C ALA A 172 -6.56 -10.96 9.69
N LEU A 173 -6.64 -12.29 9.67
CA LEU A 173 -6.42 -13.04 8.44
C LEU A 173 -7.55 -12.75 7.45
N TYR A 174 -7.43 -13.32 6.24
CA TYR A 174 -8.46 -13.19 5.22
C TYR A 174 -9.85 -13.54 5.78
N ARG A 175 -10.85 -12.69 5.47
CA ARG A 175 -12.26 -12.83 5.85
C ARG A 175 -12.49 -13.16 7.34
N PRO A 176 -12.35 -12.17 8.24
CA PRO A 176 -12.77 -12.31 9.63
C PRO A 176 -14.28 -12.57 9.68
N LEU A 177 -14.69 -13.64 10.38
CA LEU A 177 -16.09 -13.99 10.59
C LEU A 177 -16.61 -13.45 11.92
N GLN A 178 -15.77 -13.50 12.95
CA GLN A 178 -16.18 -13.22 14.31
C GLN A 178 -15.00 -12.64 15.10
N VAL A 179 -15.28 -11.60 15.88
CA VAL A 179 -14.39 -11.13 16.94
C VAL A 179 -14.89 -11.72 18.25
N GLU A 180 -13.99 -12.33 19.01
CA GLU A 180 -14.28 -12.97 20.29
C GLU A 180 -13.70 -12.13 21.45
N GLY A 181 -14.24 -12.34 22.65
CA GLY A 181 -13.77 -11.67 23.87
C GLY A 181 -14.44 -10.32 24.16
N PRO A 182 -13.88 -9.53 25.10
CA PRO A 182 -14.52 -8.35 25.69
C PRO A 182 -14.86 -7.22 24.70
N ILE A 183 -14.14 -7.14 23.57
CA ILE A 183 -14.32 -6.06 22.59
C ILE A 183 -15.34 -6.39 21.49
N SER A 184 -15.84 -7.63 21.46
CA SER A 184 -16.68 -8.16 20.38
C SER A 184 -17.95 -7.32 20.13
N SER A 185 -18.61 -6.85 21.19
CA SER A 185 -19.84 -6.05 21.12
C SER A 185 -19.67 -4.66 20.48
N ASP A 186 -18.44 -4.15 20.44
CA ASP A 186 -18.09 -2.85 19.88
C ASP A 186 -17.41 -2.96 18.51
N CYS A 187 -17.26 -4.19 17.99
CA CYS A 187 -16.66 -4.47 16.70
C CYS A 187 -17.72 -4.56 15.61
N VAL A 188 -17.39 -4.06 14.42
CA VAL A 188 -18.22 -4.13 13.23
C VAL A 188 -17.37 -4.72 12.11
N ILE A 189 -17.80 -5.84 11.54
CA ILE A 189 -17.19 -6.44 10.36
C ILE A 189 -17.89 -5.85 9.14
N ALA A 190 -17.16 -5.05 8.37
CA ALA A 190 -17.70 -4.38 7.19
C ALA A 190 -17.90 -5.38 6.05
N HIS A 191 -19.16 -5.64 5.68
CA HIS A 191 -19.53 -6.68 4.72
C HIS A 191 -18.88 -6.56 3.33
N LEU A 192 -18.48 -5.36 2.91
CA LEU A 192 -17.95 -5.11 1.55
C LEU A 192 -16.44 -5.27 1.46
N SER A 193 -15.76 -4.99 2.56
CA SER A 193 -14.30 -4.86 2.60
C SER A 193 -13.65 -5.90 3.49
N ASP A 194 -14.46 -6.67 4.21
CA ASP A 194 -14.03 -7.67 5.20
C ASP A 194 -13.03 -7.12 6.23
N HIS A 195 -13.01 -5.81 6.46
CA HIS A 195 -12.22 -5.19 7.52
C HIS A 195 -13.05 -5.13 8.80
N VAL A 196 -12.37 -5.13 9.94
CA VAL A 196 -13.01 -5.05 11.24
C VAL A 196 -12.71 -3.70 11.87
N THR A 197 -13.77 -3.01 12.27
CA THR A 197 -13.69 -1.70 12.92
C THR A 197 -14.13 -1.81 14.37
N TYR A 198 -13.29 -1.35 15.29
CA TYR A 198 -13.59 -1.26 16.71
C TYR A 198 -13.82 0.20 17.12
N ARG A 199 -15.04 0.47 17.62
CA ARG A 199 -15.54 1.83 17.84
C ARG A 199 -14.70 2.64 18.85
N LYS A 200 -14.14 1.98 19.86
CA LYS A 200 -13.40 2.63 20.95
C LYS A 200 -11.93 2.92 20.59
N GLY A 201 -11.40 2.27 19.55
CA GLY A 201 -9.98 2.28 19.24
C GLY A 201 -9.19 1.33 20.15
N LEU A 202 -8.30 0.56 19.53
CA LEU A 202 -7.28 -0.24 20.19
C LEU A 202 -6.21 0.69 20.77
N ARG A 203 -5.62 0.30 21.88
CA ARG A 203 -4.45 0.92 22.52
C ARG A 203 -3.29 -0.06 22.49
N GLN A 204 -2.08 0.46 22.68
CA GLN A 204 -0.90 -0.39 22.87
C GLN A 204 -1.11 -1.29 24.09
N GLY A 205 -0.81 -2.58 23.94
CA GLY A 205 -1.04 -3.62 24.95
C GLY A 205 -2.43 -4.25 24.91
N ASP A 206 -3.38 -3.71 24.14
CA ASP A 206 -4.67 -4.36 23.93
C ASP A 206 -4.47 -5.68 23.16
N SER A 207 -5.38 -6.62 23.41
CA SER A 207 -5.46 -7.86 22.64
C SER A 207 -6.89 -8.22 22.29
N TYR A 208 -7.06 -8.99 21.22
CA TYR A 208 -8.34 -9.48 20.78
C TYR A 208 -8.21 -10.83 20.09
N GLU A 209 -9.31 -11.56 20.07
CA GLU A 209 -9.41 -12.84 19.39
C GLU A 209 -10.32 -12.68 18.18
N VAL A 210 -9.91 -13.27 17.07
CA VAL A 210 -10.67 -13.22 15.82
C VAL A 210 -10.63 -14.59 15.14
N VAL A 211 -11.78 -15.03 14.68
CA VAL A 211 -11.93 -16.23 13.85
C VAL A 211 -12.05 -15.77 12.40
N SER A 212 -11.16 -16.26 11.56
CA SER A 212 -11.09 -15.90 10.13
C SER A 212 -11.24 -17.14 9.25
N VAL A 213 -11.78 -17.00 8.05
CA VAL A 213 -11.80 -18.07 7.04
C VAL A 213 -10.69 -17.84 6.05
N VAL A 214 -9.67 -18.68 6.07
CA VAL A 214 -8.57 -18.62 5.11
C VAL A 214 -8.75 -19.71 4.07
N PRO A 215 -8.92 -19.36 2.79
CA PRO A 215 -8.90 -20.35 1.73
C PRO A 215 -7.48 -20.87 1.52
N GLN A 216 -7.34 -22.17 1.33
CA GLN A 216 -6.10 -22.78 0.86
C GLN A 216 -6.25 -23.20 -0.60
N PHE A 217 -5.32 -22.75 -1.43
CA PHE A 217 -5.25 -23.10 -2.83
C PHE A 217 -3.90 -23.77 -3.11
N THR A 218 -3.93 -24.84 -3.88
CA THR A 218 -2.70 -25.39 -4.47
C THR A 218 -2.26 -24.53 -5.66
N ALA A 219 -0.98 -24.60 -6.03
CA ALA A 219 -0.48 -23.94 -7.24
C ALA A 219 -1.29 -24.35 -8.48
N GLU A 220 -1.58 -25.65 -8.62
CA GLU A 220 -2.39 -26.18 -9.72
C GLU A 220 -3.82 -25.63 -9.72
N GLN A 221 -4.42 -25.42 -8.54
CA GLN A 221 -5.75 -24.82 -8.42
C GLN A 221 -5.74 -23.35 -8.87
N LEU A 222 -4.70 -22.60 -8.50
CA LEU A 222 -4.51 -21.21 -8.95
C LEU A 222 -4.29 -21.15 -10.46
N GLU A 223 -3.44 -22.03 -11.00
CA GLU A 223 -3.17 -22.13 -12.45
C GLU A 223 -4.44 -22.49 -13.24
N ARG A 224 -5.23 -23.46 -12.75
CA ARG A 224 -6.48 -23.89 -13.40
C ARG A 224 -7.55 -22.81 -13.37
N ALA A 225 -7.61 -22.02 -12.30
CA ALA A 225 -8.51 -20.89 -12.22
C ALA A 225 -8.21 -19.82 -13.28
N GLY A 226 -6.95 -19.76 -13.72
CA GLY A 226 -6.45 -18.71 -14.59
C GLY A 226 -6.49 -17.33 -13.94
N THR A 227 -5.98 -16.33 -14.66
CA THR A 227 -6.31 -14.94 -14.35
C THR A 227 -7.74 -14.68 -14.80
N PRO A 228 -8.62 -14.07 -13.98
CA PRO A 228 -9.95 -13.68 -14.41
C PRO A 228 -9.86 -12.90 -15.73
N GLN A 229 -10.45 -13.43 -16.80
CA GLN A 229 -10.57 -12.68 -18.04
C GLN A 229 -11.54 -11.52 -17.80
N ALA A 230 -11.19 -10.32 -18.27
CA ALA A 230 -12.04 -9.14 -18.14
C ALA A 230 -13.42 -9.44 -18.76
N ALA A 231 -14.44 -9.58 -17.92
CA ALA A 231 -15.77 -9.91 -18.37
C ALA A 231 -16.53 -8.63 -18.73
N GLY A 232 -16.77 -8.41 -20.03
CA GLY A 232 -17.74 -7.42 -20.51
C GLY A 232 -17.31 -5.94 -20.43
N PRO A 233 -18.25 -5.00 -20.66
CA PRO A 233 -17.97 -3.57 -20.88
C PRO A 233 -17.42 -2.82 -19.65
N TRP A 234 -17.18 -3.50 -18.53
CA TRP A 234 -16.67 -2.92 -17.29
C TRP A 234 -15.19 -3.28 -17.11
N SER A 235 -14.33 -2.75 -18.00
CA SER A 235 -12.87 -2.89 -17.98
C SER A 235 -12.17 -2.11 -16.86
N PHE A 236 -12.89 -1.69 -15.81
CA PHE A 236 -12.39 -0.75 -14.80
C PHE A 236 -11.34 -1.36 -13.87
N PHE A 237 -11.32 -2.69 -13.70
CA PHE A 237 -10.35 -3.37 -12.85
C PHE A 237 -8.94 -3.46 -13.45
N TRP A 238 -8.83 -3.19 -14.75
CA TRP A 238 -7.57 -3.08 -15.48
C TRP A 238 -7.56 -1.85 -16.37
N TYR A 239 -8.28 -0.78 -16.01
CA TYR A 239 -7.92 0.52 -16.55
C TYR A 239 -6.65 0.97 -15.83
N VAL A 240 -5.57 0.25 -16.12
CA VAL A 240 -4.21 0.68 -15.94
C VAL A 240 -4.10 1.83 -16.94
N PRO A 241 -4.08 3.11 -16.49
CA PRO A 241 -3.88 4.21 -17.40
C PRO A 241 -2.68 3.88 -18.28
N ALA A 242 -2.75 4.16 -19.58
CA ALA A 242 -1.71 3.76 -20.53
C ALA A 242 -0.29 4.15 -20.06
N GLN A 243 -0.20 5.21 -19.24
CA GLN A 243 1.03 5.70 -18.62
C GLN A 243 1.70 4.72 -17.63
N ILE A 244 0.97 3.80 -17.00
CA ILE A 244 1.52 2.83 -16.03
C ILE A 244 1.49 1.38 -16.54
N GLY A 245 0.98 1.13 -17.75
CA GLY A 245 0.94 -0.20 -18.36
C GLY A 245 2.31 -0.82 -18.52
N ASP A 246 3.23 -0.08 -19.15
CA ASP A 246 4.60 -0.53 -19.42
C ASP A 246 5.36 -0.82 -18.12
N ILE A 247 5.15 -0.02 -17.07
CA ILE A 247 5.79 -0.18 -15.76
C ILE A 247 5.33 -1.48 -15.07
N LEU A 248 4.03 -1.77 -15.10
CA LEU A 248 3.49 -3.00 -14.53
C LEU A 248 3.95 -4.23 -15.31
N GLN A 249 4.12 -4.10 -16.63
CA GLN A 249 4.56 -5.19 -17.49
C GLN A 249 6.05 -5.50 -17.30
N GLU A 250 6.90 -4.47 -17.14
CA GLU A 250 8.32 -4.62 -16.79
C GLU A 250 8.48 -5.28 -15.40
N ALA A 251 7.73 -4.81 -14.40
CA ALA A 251 7.76 -5.37 -13.05
C ALA A 251 7.22 -6.80 -12.94
N ALA A 252 6.39 -7.25 -13.88
CA ALA A 252 5.86 -8.61 -13.93
C ALA A 252 6.78 -9.58 -14.68
N SER A 253 7.72 -9.07 -15.47
CA SER A 253 8.70 -9.88 -16.21
C SER A 253 10.00 -10.15 -15.44
N ASP A 254 10.20 -9.49 -14.30
CA ASP A 254 11.29 -9.68 -13.35
C ASP A 254 10.92 -10.67 -12.24
#